data_AF-A0A2K9P0T8-F1
#
_entry.id   AF-A0A2K9P0T8-F1
#
_cell.length_a   1.000
_cell.length_b   1.000
_cell.length_c   1.000
_cell.angle_alpha   90.00
_cell.angle_beta   90.00
_cell.angle_gamma   90.00
#
_symmetry.space_group_name_H-M   'P 1'
#
loop_
_entity.id
_entity.type
_entity.pdbx_description
1 polymer ?
#
loop_
_entity_poly.entity_id
_entity_poly.type
_entity_poly.pdbx_seq_one_letter_code
_entity_poly.pdbx_strand_id
1 'polypeptide(L)'
;MNSFKKLIELCQAFSQGKITIQDFQSRIETLPYPDVCSKQYYNILHNAVNRLEEIIFCNSKSEYIQLGSEVAQGLIKETELEEQRIRTTKFNNQ
;
A
#
# COMPACT_ATOMS: atom_id res chain seq x y z
N MET A 1 -10.28 -4.21 -10.51
CA MET A 1 -9.41 -5.41 -10.31
C MET A 1 -7.93 -5.09 -10.49
N ASN A 2 -7.53 -4.14 -11.36
CA ASN A 2 -6.10 -3.91 -11.62
C ASN A 2 -5.37 -3.07 -10.54
N SER A 3 -6.09 -2.31 -9.71
CA SER A 3 -5.48 -1.40 -8.73
C SER A 3 -4.76 -2.12 -7.59
N PHE A 4 -5.34 -3.19 -7.03
CA PHE A 4 -4.69 -3.97 -5.97
C PHE A 4 -3.39 -4.62 -6.46
N LYS A 5 -3.42 -5.22 -7.65
CA LYS A 5 -2.21 -5.77 -8.28
C LYS A 5 -1.14 -4.69 -8.48
N LYS A 6 -1.51 -3.52 -9.00
CA LYS A 6 -0.59 -2.38 -9.16
C LYS A 6 0.01 -1.91 -7.83
N LEU A 7 -0.77 -1.90 -6.76
CA LEU A 7 -0.26 -1.55 -5.43
C LEU A 7 0.74 -2.59 -4.91
N ILE A 8 0.46 -3.88 -5.07
CA ILE A 8 1.40 -4.95 -4.68
C ILE A 8 2.69 -4.85 -5.50
N GLU A 9 2.60 -4.65 -6.81
CA GLU A 9 3.77 -4.44 -7.68
C GLU A 9 4.58 -3.20 -7.26
N LEU A 10 3.89 -2.12 -6.86
CA LEU A 10 4.52 -0.91 -6.34
C LEU A 10 5.28 -1.18 -5.03
N CYS A 11 4.66 -1.88 -4.07
CA CYS A 11 5.30 -2.29 -2.82
C CYS A 11 6.54 -3.13 -3.08
N GLN A 12 6.46 -4.10 -4.00
CA GLN A 12 7.59 -4.96 -4.37
C GLN A 12 8.71 -4.17 -5.05
N ALA A 13 8.37 -3.22 -5.94
CA ALA A 13 9.36 -2.36 -6.59
C ALA A 13 10.12 -1.52 -5.56
N PHE A 14 9.43 -0.97 -4.55
CA PHE A 14 10.06 -0.25 -3.46
C PHE A 14 11.00 -1.15 -2.65
N SER A 15 10.51 -2.32 -2.19
CA SER A 15 11.32 -3.25 -1.39
C SER A 15 12.55 -3.81 -2.11
N GLN A 16 12.54 -3.78 -3.44
CA GLN A 16 13.69 -4.16 -4.28
C GLN A 16 14.63 -2.97 -4.57
N GLY A 17 14.37 -1.78 -4.01
CA GLY A 17 15.15 -0.57 -4.23
C GLY A 17 15.02 0.01 -5.65
N LYS A 18 13.97 -0.37 -6.41
CA LYS A 18 13.76 0.10 -7.79
C LYS A 18 13.18 1.52 -7.85
N ILE A 19 12.54 1.97 -6.78
CA ILE A 19 11.96 3.31 -6.64
C ILE A 19 12.31 3.88 -5.27
N THR A 20 12.28 5.20 -5.16
CA THR A 20 12.56 5.92 -3.91
C THR A 20 11.37 5.86 -2.95
N ILE A 21 11.59 6.19 -1.68
CA ILE A 21 10.50 6.26 -0.69
C ILE A 21 9.50 7.39 -1.00
N GLN A 22 9.97 8.49 -1.58
CA GLN A 22 9.13 9.60 -2.03
C GLN A 22 8.25 9.19 -3.22
N ASP A 23 8.83 8.49 -4.20
CA ASP A 23 8.06 7.93 -5.33
C ASP A 23 7.03 6.91 -4.84
N PHE A 24 7.41 6.09 -3.86
CA PHE A 24 6.52 5.09 -3.28
C PHE A 24 5.31 5.74 -2.59
N GLN A 25 5.56 6.71 -1.71
CA GLN A 25 4.52 7.47 -1.01
C GLN A 25 3.55 8.13 -2.01
N SER A 26 4.07 8.93 -2.95
CA SER A 26 3.27 9.67 -3.92
C SER A 26 2.42 8.75 -4.80
N ARG A 27 2.94 7.57 -5.16
CA ARG A 27 2.19 6.60 -5.97
C ARG A 27 1.11 5.88 -5.18
N ILE A 28 1.26 5.66 -3.87
CA ILE A 28 0.18 5.13 -3.03
C ILE A 28 -1.00 6.12 -2.99
N GLU A 29 -0.70 7.41 -2.79
CA GLU A 29 -1.71 8.48 -2.69
C GLU A 29 -2.51 8.69 -3.98
N THR A 30 -1.87 8.50 -5.13
CA THR A 30 -2.46 8.81 -6.44
C THR A 30 -3.06 7.60 -7.16
N LEU A 31 -2.89 6.39 -6.61
CA LEU A 31 -3.40 5.18 -7.23
C LEU A 31 -4.95 5.16 -7.19
N PRO A 32 -5.64 4.92 -8.33
CA PRO A 32 -7.10 4.90 -8.32
C PRO A 32 -7.62 3.59 -7.70
N TYR A 33 -8.18 3.66 -6.48
CA TYR A 33 -8.77 2.51 -5.80
C TYR A 33 -10.28 2.36 -6.14
N PRO A 34 -10.81 1.13 -6.19
CA PRO A 34 -12.24 0.91 -6.40
C PRO A 34 -13.11 1.46 -5.26
N ASP A 35 -14.24 2.07 -5.57
CA ASP A 35 -15.20 2.60 -4.56
C ASP A 35 -15.80 1.52 -3.63
N VAL A 36 -15.69 0.25 -4.04
CA VAL A 36 -16.15 -0.91 -3.24
C VAL A 36 -15.20 -1.28 -2.10
N CYS A 37 -14.06 -0.59 -1.98
CA CYS A 37 -13.13 -0.74 -0.88
C CYS A 37 -13.79 -0.36 0.46
N SER A 38 -13.43 -1.08 1.51
CA SER A 38 -13.91 -0.81 2.86
C SER A 38 -13.31 0.51 3.38
N LYS A 39 -14.07 1.23 4.22
CA LYS A 39 -13.56 2.41 4.94
C LYS A 39 -12.29 2.09 5.74
N GLN A 40 -12.22 0.90 6.32
CA GLN A 40 -11.05 0.44 7.05
C GLN A 40 -9.82 0.35 6.14
N TYR A 41 -9.97 -0.18 4.93
CA TYR A 41 -8.87 -0.25 3.97
C TYR A 41 -8.38 1.14 3.54
N TYR A 42 -9.27 2.10 3.32
CA TYR A 42 -8.85 3.49 3.08
C TYR A 42 -8.04 4.09 4.25
N ASN A 43 -8.43 3.80 5.50
CA ASN A 43 -7.64 4.22 6.66
C ASN A 43 -6.25 3.56 6.69
N ILE A 44 -6.15 2.29 6.29
CA ILE A 44 -4.87 1.58 6.19
C ILE A 44 -3.95 2.25 5.16
N LEU A 45 -4.48 2.57 3.97
CA LEU A 45 -3.73 3.30 2.95
C LEU A 45 -3.22 4.65 3.47
N HIS A 46 -4.09 5.41 4.12
CA HIS A 46 -3.73 6.71 4.69
C HIS A 46 -2.67 6.59 5.80
N ASN A 47 -2.80 5.61 6.69
CA ASN A 47 -1.81 5.35 7.74
C ASN A 47 -0.46 4.92 7.16
N ALA A 48 -0.45 4.15 6.07
CA ALA A 48 0.77 3.77 5.38
C ALA A 48 1.50 5.01 4.82
N VAL A 49 0.76 5.93 4.19
CA VAL A 49 1.30 7.20 3.68
C VAL A 49 1.88 8.04 4.83
N ASN A 50 1.14 8.21 5.92
CA ASN A 50 1.61 8.97 7.08
C ASN A 50 2.87 8.34 7.69
N ARG A 51 2.94 7.01 7.74
CA ARG A 51 4.12 6.30 8.26
C ARG A 51 5.33 6.49 7.35
N LEU A 52 5.14 6.49 6.02
CA LEU A 52 6.22 6.79 5.08
C LEU A 52 6.72 8.23 5.23
N GLU A 53 5.81 9.20 5.42
CA GLU A 53 6.16 10.59 5.69
C GLU A 53 6.99 10.72 6.98
N GLU A 54 6.57 10.04 8.05
CA GLU A 54 7.31 10.00 9.32
C GLU A 54 8.72 9.43 9.12
N ILE A 55 8.86 8.32 8.38
CA ILE A 55 10.17 7.72 8.07
C ILE A 55 11.04 8.73 7.31
N ILE A 56 10.48 9.42 6.32
CA ILE A 56 11.20 10.42 5.52
C ILE A 56 11.71 11.57 6.41
N PHE A 57 10.89 12.05 7.35
CA PHE A 57 11.23 13.20 8.17
C PHE A 57 12.12 12.88 9.38
N CYS A 58 11.91 11.71 10.00
CA CYS A 58 12.49 11.38 11.31
C CYS A 58 13.69 10.43 11.25
N ASN A 59 13.92 9.72 10.15
CA ASN A 59 14.96 8.70 10.05
C ASN A 59 16.08 9.09 9.07
N SER A 60 17.21 8.40 9.18
CA SER A 60 18.31 8.56 8.23
C SER A 60 17.98 7.87 6.89
N LYS A 61 18.52 8.40 5.79
CA LYS A 61 18.32 7.83 4.44
C LYS A 61 18.73 6.35 4.34
N SER A 62 19.73 5.93 5.12
CA SER A 62 20.16 4.54 5.19
C SER A 62 19.10 3.58 5.73
N GLU A 63 18.14 4.08 6.52
CA GLU A 63 17.07 3.28 7.12
C GLU A 63 15.81 3.20 6.25
N TYR A 64 15.68 4.07 5.24
CA TYR A 64 14.45 4.21 4.45
C TYR A 64 14.02 2.90 3.78
N ILE A 65 14.97 2.16 3.19
CA ILE A 65 14.65 0.89 2.53
C ILE A 65 14.15 -0.14 3.53
N GLN A 66 14.77 -0.25 4.70
CA GLN A 66 14.36 -1.21 5.73
C GLN A 66 12.97 -0.85 6.27
N LEU A 67 12.81 0.35 6.83
CA LEU A 67 11.58 0.78 7.47
C LEU A 67 10.42 0.91 6.48
N GLY A 68 10.68 1.44 5.29
CA GLY A 68 9.67 1.51 4.23
C GLY A 68 9.25 0.12 3.74
N SER A 69 10.15 -0.88 3.78
CA SER A 69 9.82 -2.24 3.33
C SER A 69 8.90 -2.94 4.32
N GLU A 70 9.04 -2.63 5.61
CA GLU A 70 8.09 -3.11 6.64
C GLU A 70 6.68 -2.56 6.35
N VAL A 71 6.57 -1.26 6.01
CA VAL A 71 5.30 -0.65 5.59
C VAL A 71 4.77 -1.33 4.32
N ALA A 72 5.63 -1.53 3.31
CA ALA A 72 5.26 -2.16 2.04
C ALA A 72 4.73 -3.58 2.22
N GLN A 73 5.38 -4.39 3.07
CA GLN A 73 4.94 -5.76 3.38
C GLN A 73 3.59 -5.78 4.11
N GLY A 74 3.40 -4.89 5.09
CA GLY A 74 2.11 -4.73 5.76
C GLY A 74 1.01 -4.37 4.76
N LEU A 75 1.29 -3.43 3.85
CA LEU A 75 0.33 -2.98 2.86
C LEU A 75 -0.05 -4.06 1.85
N ILE A 76 0.91 -4.91 1.43
CA ILE A 76 0.63 -6.08 0.58
C ILE A 76 -0.39 -6.99 1.26
N LYS A 77 -0.15 -7.37 2.52
CA LYS A 77 -1.03 -8.27 3.27
C LYS A 77 -2.46 -7.72 3.38
N GLU A 78 -2.60 -6.45 3.78
CA GLU A 78 -3.92 -5.81 3.92
C GLU A 78 -4.64 -5.69 2.57
N THR A 79 -3.89 -5.48 1.48
CA THR A 79 -4.44 -5.42 0.13
C THR A 79 -4.98 -6.77 -0.35
N GLU A 80 -4.27 -7.86 -0.06
CA GLU A 80 -4.73 -9.21 -0.37
C GLU A 80 -6.01 -9.57 0.41
N LEU A 81 -6.08 -9.19 1.69
CA LEU A 81 -7.27 -9.40 2.53
C LEU A 81 -8.48 -8.62 2.00
N GLU A 82 -8.30 -7.36 1.64
CA GLU A 82 -9.37 -6.54 1.08
C GLU A 82 -9.83 -7.07 -0.28
N GLU A 83 -8.92 -7.51 -1.14
CA GLU A 83 -9.27 -8.13 -2.41
C GLU A 83 -10.11 -9.40 -2.21
N GLN A 84 -9.70 -10.26 -1.26
CA GLN A 84 -10.46 -11.47 -0.91
C GLN A 84 -11.85 -11.12 -0.38
N ARG A 85 -11.96 -10.14 0.53
CA ARG A 85 -13.25 -9.66 1.05
C ARG A 85 -14.19 -9.25 -0.08
N ILE A 86 -13.71 -8.43 -1.01
CA ILE A 86 -14.51 -7.95 -2.15
C ILE A 86 -14.95 -9.11 -3.04
N ARG A 87 -14.06 -10.08 -3.31
CA ARG A 87 -14.40 -11.27 -4.09
C ARG A 87 -15.53 -12.06 -3.41
N THR A 88 -15.39 -12.38 -2.13
CA THR A 88 -16.40 -13.13 -1.35
C THR A 88 -17.74 -12.40 -1.29
N THR A 89 -17.76 -11.08 -1.07
CA THR A 89 -19.00 -10.30 -1.07
C THR A 89 -19.71 -10.32 -2.43
N LYS A 90 -18.96 -10.34 -3.54
CA LYS A 90 -19.57 -10.46 -4.88
C LYS A 90 -20.20 -11.82 -5.13
N PHE A 91 -19.58 -12.90 -4.66
CA PHE A 91 -20.12 -14.26 -4.81
C PHE A 91 -21.38 -14.51 -3.97
N ASN A 92 -21.50 -13.89 -2.80
CA ASN A 92 -22.67 -14.08 -1.93
C ASN A 92 -23.91 -13.25 -2.35
N ASN A 93 -23.75 -12.32 -3.29
CA ASN A 93 -24.82 -11.46 -3.82
C ASN A 93 -25.26 -11.87 -5.24
N GLN A 94 -24.82 -13.04 -5.72
CA GLN A 94 -25.26 -13.69 -6.98
C GLN A 94 -26.18 -14.87 -6.66
#